data_AF-X0TJZ3-F1
#
_entry.id   AF-X0TJZ3-F1
#
_cell.length_a   1.000
_cell.length_b   1.000
_cell.length_c   1.000
_cell.angle_alpha   90.00
_cell.angle_beta   90.00
_cell.angle_gamma   90.00
#
_symmetry.space_group_name_H-M   'P 1'
#
loop_
_entity.id
_entity.type
_entity.pdbx_description
1 polymer ?
#
loop_
_entity_poly.entity_id
_entity_poly.type
_entity_poly.pdbx_seq_one_letter_code
_entity_poly.pdbx_strand_id
1 'polypeptide(L)'
;IVDAFKSSQVKVIYVGEATVDLGNGPTSLPPSYDRPATAILPLSSGDQRVVVEFHFDDGYRTGQPEPAGPYAMMKMHLLEGGQEDPAPSPLTTSSPLLIYQSIAILADMIILAFFLGLLALYWKCIKADWWVLAATAVLGAVIFYYLPESRWLPKTRAILVLIGLLFLYMLASRRRRGLVTTYFALLYLGVLRSLLYVPALNTVLLRIGGSDFLTYESFARTILETGSLEGGEAIFYYQPLFRYFSYVTHFILGDGDPLIAILALTFLNFGVFLMFTKL
;
A
#
# COMPACT_ATOMS: atom_id res chain seq x y z
N ILE A 1 9.21 2.99 -16.59
CA ILE A 1 9.31 4.00 -17.67
C ILE A 1 8.56 5.21 -17.16
N VAL A 2 9.16 6.41 -17.22
CA VAL A 2 8.55 7.67 -16.79
C VAL A 2 8.23 8.48 -18.03
N ASP A 3 7.03 9.04 -18.09
CA ASP A 3 6.58 9.90 -19.19
C ASP A 3 6.88 11.38 -18.87
N ALA A 4 7.62 12.04 -19.76
CA ALA A 4 7.94 13.47 -19.65
C ALA A 4 7.52 14.21 -20.92
N PHE A 5 6.45 15.00 -20.84
CA PHE A 5 5.87 15.71 -21.99
C PHE A 5 6.76 16.83 -22.57
N LYS A 6 7.78 17.30 -21.84
CA LYS A 6 8.78 18.31 -22.27
C LYS A 6 10.15 17.99 -21.67
N SER A 7 11.22 18.58 -22.21
CA SER A 7 12.55 18.58 -21.58
C SER A 7 12.41 19.07 -20.14
N SER A 8 12.58 18.16 -19.19
CA SER A 8 12.31 18.40 -17.77
C SER A 8 13.57 18.10 -16.98
N GLN A 9 13.61 18.55 -15.74
CA GLN A 9 14.67 18.17 -14.82
C GLN A 9 14.09 17.27 -13.74
N VAL A 10 14.89 16.36 -13.21
CA VAL A 10 14.53 15.55 -12.05
C VAL A 10 15.33 16.04 -10.87
N LYS A 11 14.63 16.51 -9.83
CA LYS A 11 15.20 16.82 -8.53
C LYS A 11 15.25 15.56 -7.69
N VAL A 12 16.45 15.12 -7.35
CA VAL A 12 16.70 13.97 -6.48
C VAL A 12 17.13 14.48 -5.12
N ILE A 13 16.42 14.12 -4.06
CA ILE A 13 16.76 14.43 -2.66
C ILE A 13 17.09 13.13 -1.96
N TYR A 14 18.28 13.00 -1.38
CA TYR A 14 18.74 11.72 -0.85
C TYR A 14 19.62 11.86 0.41
N VAL A 15 19.65 10.78 1.20
CA VAL A 15 20.59 10.55 2.31
C VAL A 15 21.14 9.14 2.11
N GLY A 16 22.42 9.03 1.76
CA GLY A 16 23.12 7.80 1.39
C GLY A 16 23.94 7.97 0.10
N GLU A 17 24.11 6.87 -0.62
CA GLU A 17 24.76 6.78 -1.92
C GLU A 17 23.74 6.37 -2.98
N ALA A 18 23.81 6.98 -4.16
CA ALA A 18 22.89 6.64 -5.23
C ALA A 18 23.51 6.76 -6.62
N THR A 19 23.15 5.83 -7.49
CA THR A 19 23.39 5.91 -8.93
C THR A 19 22.04 5.97 -9.62
N VAL A 20 21.83 6.99 -10.45
CA VAL A 20 20.57 7.22 -11.18
C VAL A 20 20.84 7.16 -12.67
N ASP A 21 20.17 6.26 -13.37
CA ASP A 21 20.16 6.18 -14.83
C ASP A 21 18.79 6.64 -15.36
N LEU A 22 18.81 7.69 -16.19
CA LEU A 22 17.63 8.30 -16.83
C LEU A 22 17.60 8.04 -18.35
N GLY A 23 18.29 6.99 -18.83
CA GLY A 23 18.37 6.64 -20.25
C GLY A 23 19.55 7.26 -20.99
N ASN A 24 20.27 8.19 -20.36
CA ASN A 24 21.52 8.77 -20.87
C ASN A 24 22.78 8.16 -20.23
N GLY A 25 22.61 7.03 -19.52
CA GLY A 25 23.66 6.35 -18.77
C GLY A 25 23.63 6.66 -17.27
N PRO A 26 24.31 5.84 -16.46
CA PRO A 26 24.30 5.97 -15.01
C PRO A 26 25.04 7.24 -14.56
N THR A 27 24.38 8.06 -13.74
CA THR A 27 24.97 9.22 -13.07
C THR A 27 25.11 8.92 -11.58
N SER A 28 26.35 8.87 -11.09
CA SER A 28 26.65 8.68 -9.67
C SER A 28 26.48 10.00 -8.90
N LEU A 29 25.70 9.95 -7.82
CA LEU A 29 25.50 11.08 -6.91
C LEU A 29 26.55 11.05 -5.79
N PRO A 30 27.09 12.20 -5.36
CA PRO A 30 28.05 12.25 -4.25
C PRO A 30 27.48 11.63 -2.97
N PRO A 31 28.25 10.82 -2.21
CA PRO A 31 27.78 10.27 -0.94
C PRO A 31 27.37 11.38 0.04
N SER A 32 26.23 11.22 0.71
CA SER A 32 25.77 12.17 1.75
C SER A 32 24.98 11.48 2.85
N TYR A 33 25.63 11.21 3.99
CA TYR A 33 25.02 10.50 5.12
C TYR A 33 24.57 11.43 6.26
N ASP A 34 25.19 12.61 6.42
CA ASP A 34 24.91 13.49 7.57
C ASP A 34 23.72 14.44 7.36
N ARG A 35 23.33 14.67 6.10
CA ARG A 35 22.26 15.59 5.74
C ARG A 35 21.64 15.23 4.38
N PRO A 36 20.38 15.63 4.13
CA PRO A 36 19.78 15.51 2.80
C PRO A 36 20.58 16.30 1.77
N ALA A 37 21.09 15.62 0.74
CA ALA A 37 21.68 16.22 -0.45
C ALA A 37 20.63 16.34 -1.55
N THR A 38 20.82 17.31 -2.45
CA THR A 38 19.96 17.50 -3.63
C THR A 38 20.81 17.47 -4.88
N ALA A 39 20.39 16.69 -5.88
CA ALA A 39 20.94 16.67 -7.22
C ALA A 39 19.84 16.99 -8.24
N ILE A 40 20.20 17.69 -9.32
CA ILE A 40 19.29 17.99 -10.42
C ILE A 40 19.86 17.32 -11.66
N LEU A 41 19.08 16.42 -12.25
CA LEU A 41 19.48 15.63 -13.41
C LEU A 41 18.62 16.00 -14.62
N PRO A 42 19.20 16.12 -15.82
CA PRO A 42 18.42 16.36 -17.03
C PRO A 42 17.61 15.12 -17.40
N LEU A 43 16.35 15.31 -17.76
CA LEU A 43 15.46 14.26 -18.27
C LEU A 43 15.02 14.60 -19.69
N SER A 44 15.37 13.70 -20.62
CA SER A 44 14.93 13.75 -22.01
C SER A 44 13.41 13.61 -22.10
N SER A 45 12.79 14.25 -23.09
CA SER A 45 11.34 14.11 -23.33
C SER A 45 10.97 12.69 -23.75
N GLY A 46 9.75 12.28 -23.44
CA GLY A 46 9.17 10.98 -23.76
C GLY A 46 9.40 9.93 -22.68
N ASP A 47 9.13 8.68 -23.04
CA ASP A 47 9.19 7.52 -22.17
C ASP A 47 10.63 7.09 -21.89
N GLN A 48 11.11 7.34 -20.65
CA GLN A 48 12.47 6.98 -20.23
C GLN A 48 12.46 5.87 -19.19
N ARG A 49 13.35 4.88 -19.33
CA ARG A 49 13.59 3.91 -18.25
C ARG A 49 14.39 4.61 -17.15
N VAL A 50 13.84 4.62 -15.95
CA VAL A 50 14.51 5.15 -14.75
C VAL A 50 14.96 3.97 -13.91
N VAL A 51 16.27 3.91 -13.63
CA VAL A 51 16.88 2.93 -12.73
C VAL A 51 17.59 3.68 -11.63
N VAL A 52 17.33 3.29 -10.39
CA VAL A 52 17.97 3.88 -9.21
C VAL A 52 18.59 2.75 -8.41
N GLU A 53 19.90 2.78 -8.29
CA GLU A 53 20.63 1.97 -7.32
C GLU A 53 20.89 2.86 -6.10
N PHE A 54 20.38 2.45 -4.95
CA PHE A 54 20.49 3.22 -3.72
C PHE A 54 21.10 2.36 -2.62
N HIS A 55 22.10 2.90 -1.93
CA HIS A 55 22.77 2.26 -0.83
C HIS A 55 22.77 3.17 0.39
N PHE A 56 22.47 2.60 1.55
CA PHE A 56 22.49 3.29 2.82
C PHE A 56 22.99 2.33 3.91
N ASP A 57 24.03 2.74 4.63
CA ASP A 57 24.53 2.11 5.85
C ASP A 57 24.82 3.24 6.84
N ASP A 58 24.05 3.33 7.91
CA ASP A 58 24.25 4.26 9.02
C ASP A 58 25.21 3.69 10.09
N GLY A 59 25.80 2.52 9.83
CA GLY A 59 26.66 1.80 10.77
C GLY A 59 25.90 1.20 11.95
N TYR A 60 24.57 1.36 12.04
CA TYR A 60 23.77 0.82 13.13
C TYR A 60 23.73 -0.70 13.06
N ARG A 61 23.85 -1.34 14.23
CA ARG A 61 23.78 -2.80 14.37
C ARG A 61 22.87 -3.15 15.54
N THR A 62 22.17 -4.28 15.42
CA THR A 62 21.19 -4.76 16.42
C THR A 62 21.81 -4.82 17.83
N GLY A 63 21.13 -4.22 18.80
CA GLY A 63 21.58 -4.17 20.20
C GLY A 63 22.29 -2.87 20.60
N GLN A 64 22.52 -1.95 19.65
CA GLN A 64 22.94 -0.59 19.93
C GLN A 64 21.73 0.35 20.15
N PRO A 65 21.91 1.51 20.81
CA PRO A 65 20.89 2.54 20.82
C PRO A 65 20.57 2.99 19.38
N GLU A 66 19.28 3.18 19.10
CA GLU A 66 18.80 3.61 17.78
C GLU A 66 19.40 4.98 17.43
N PRO A 67 19.98 5.16 16.22
CA PRO A 67 20.57 6.41 15.81
C PRO A 67 19.51 7.51 15.71
N ALA A 68 19.90 8.75 16.02
CA ALA A 68 19.03 9.92 15.96
C ALA A 68 18.67 10.36 14.52
N GLY A 69 19.20 9.67 13.51
CA GLY A 69 19.13 10.03 12.10
C GLY A 69 20.29 10.92 11.63
N PRO A 70 20.25 11.39 10.38
CA PRO A 70 19.18 11.20 9.41
C PRO A 70 19.06 9.75 8.91
N TYR A 71 17.83 9.31 8.64
CA TYR A 71 17.55 7.97 8.11
C TYR A 71 17.66 7.94 6.58
N ALA A 72 17.74 6.74 6.02
CA ALA A 72 17.68 6.49 4.59
C ALA A 72 16.54 7.30 3.94
N MET A 73 16.90 8.09 2.93
CA MET A 73 15.94 8.92 2.21
C MET A 73 16.29 8.92 0.73
N MET A 74 15.28 8.75 -0.11
CA MET A 74 15.35 8.98 -1.54
C MET A 74 14.00 9.53 -2.01
N LYS A 75 14.03 10.70 -2.65
CA LYS A 75 12.86 11.34 -3.24
C LYS A 75 13.23 11.84 -4.63
N MET A 76 12.35 11.62 -5.60
CA MET A 76 12.53 12.10 -6.95
C MET A 76 11.30 12.89 -7.37
N HIS A 77 11.52 14.10 -7.87
CA HIS A 77 10.46 15.01 -8.30
C HIS A 77 10.75 15.50 -9.71
N LEU A 78 9.70 15.61 -10.51
CA LEU A 78 9.78 16.27 -11.80
C LEU A 78 9.75 17.79 -11.58
N LEU A 79 10.67 18.50 -12.22
CA LEU A 79 10.70 19.94 -12.34
C LEU A 79 10.29 20.30 -13.78
N GLU A 80 9.09 20.86 -13.93
CA GLU A 80 8.64 21.43 -15.20
C GLU A 80 9.27 22.82 -15.38
N GLY A 81 9.84 23.06 -16.57
CA GLY A 81 10.69 24.24 -16.82
C GLY A 81 9.97 25.58 -16.62
N GLY A 82 10.60 26.48 -15.84
CA GLY A 82 10.24 27.90 -15.77
C GLY A 82 9.80 28.45 -14.42
N GLN A 83 9.72 27.64 -13.36
CA GLN A 83 9.47 28.14 -11.99
C GLN A 83 10.70 27.94 -11.11
N GLU A 84 11.10 29.00 -10.40
CA GLU A 84 12.19 28.98 -9.42
C GLU A 84 11.88 28.12 -8.19
N ASP A 85 10.61 27.75 -7.98
CA ASP A 85 10.19 26.85 -6.91
C ASP A 85 8.88 26.11 -7.28
N PRO A 86 8.89 25.17 -8.25
CA PRO A 86 7.70 24.43 -8.61
C PRO A 86 7.32 23.50 -7.45
N ALA A 87 6.02 23.41 -7.16
CA ALA A 87 5.54 22.37 -6.27
C ALA A 87 6.02 21.00 -6.78
N PRO A 88 6.61 20.15 -5.92
CA PRO A 88 7.20 18.89 -6.34
C PRO A 88 6.14 17.97 -6.97
N SER A 89 6.20 17.78 -8.29
CA SER A 89 5.36 16.80 -8.99
C SER A 89 5.99 15.41 -8.90
N PRO A 90 5.23 14.36 -8.51
CA PRO A 90 5.75 13.00 -8.50
C PRO A 90 6.05 12.52 -9.93
N LEU A 91 7.05 11.65 -10.08
CA LEU A 91 7.28 10.96 -11.35
C LEU A 91 6.09 10.06 -11.64
N THR A 92 5.50 10.21 -12.82
CA THR A 92 4.41 9.35 -13.29
C THR A 92 4.96 8.27 -14.19
N THR A 93 4.60 7.02 -13.93
CA THR A 93 4.95 5.92 -14.82
C THR A 93 4.13 5.99 -16.11
N SER A 94 4.74 5.60 -17.23
CA SER A 94 4.03 5.40 -18.50
C SER A 94 2.86 4.44 -18.31
N SER A 95 1.80 4.62 -19.10
CA SER A 95 0.65 3.72 -19.05
C SER A 95 1.06 2.28 -19.39
N PRO A 96 0.56 1.27 -18.67
CA PRO A 96 0.87 -0.13 -18.97
C PRO A 96 0.26 -0.54 -20.32
N LEU A 97 0.75 -1.63 -20.91
CA LEU A 97 0.20 -2.16 -22.17
C LEU A 97 -1.31 -2.45 -22.03
N LEU A 98 -2.05 -2.31 -23.13
CA LEU A 98 -3.51 -2.50 -23.17
C LEU A 98 -3.98 -3.84 -22.58
N ILE A 99 -3.18 -4.90 -22.74
CA ILE A 99 -3.52 -6.23 -22.22
C ILE A 99 -3.59 -6.23 -20.69
N TYR A 100 -2.64 -5.57 -20.01
CA TYR A 100 -2.62 -5.46 -18.56
C TYR A 100 -3.73 -4.54 -18.05
N GLN A 101 -4.03 -3.45 -18.78
CA GLN A 101 -5.19 -2.62 -18.48
C GLN A 101 -6.50 -3.42 -18.56
N SER A 102 -6.63 -4.28 -19.58
CA SER A 102 -7.82 -5.11 -19.78
C SER A 102 -7.99 -6.15 -18.67
N ILE A 103 -6.88 -6.77 -18.24
CA ILE A 103 -6.86 -7.71 -17.11
C ILE A 103 -7.27 -6.99 -15.81
N ALA A 104 -6.72 -5.80 -15.54
CA ALA A 104 -7.06 -5.02 -14.36
C ALA A 104 -8.54 -4.64 -14.34
N ILE A 105 -9.09 -4.14 -15.46
CA ILE A 105 -10.52 -3.80 -15.58
C ILE A 105 -11.39 -5.05 -15.34
N LEU A 106 -11.02 -6.20 -15.90
CA LEU A 106 -11.76 -7.44 -15.69
C LEU A 106 -11.75 -7.84 -14.21
N ALA A 107 -10.59 -7.74 -13.54
CA ALA A 107 -10.48 -8.03 -12.12
C ALA A 107 -11.34 -7.09 -11.27
N ASP A 108 -11.31 -5.79 -11.54
CA ASP A 108 -12.15 -4.79 -10.86
C ASP A 108 -13.64 -5.09 -11.04
N MET A 109 -14.06 -5.48 -12.25
CA MET A 109 -15.44 -5.85 -12.54
C MET A 109 -15.87 -7.11 -11.79
N ILE A 110 -14.99 -8.12 -11.66
CA ILE A 110 -15.26 -9.33 -10.87
C ILE A 110 -15.40 -8.99 -9.38
N ILE A 111 -14.50 -8.16 -8.84
CA ILE A 111 -14.54 -7.72 -7.44
C ILE A 111 -15.83 -6.92 -7.18
N LEU A 112 -16.19 -6.00 -8.07
CA LEU A 112 -17.41 -5.22 -7.98
C LEU A 112 -18.66 -6.11 -8.03
N ALA A 113 -18.72 -7.05 -8.99
CA ALA A 113 -19.84 -7.98 -9.11
C ALA A 113 -19.98 -8.86 -7.86
N PHE A 114 -18.87 -9.33 -7.30
CA PHE A 114 -18.85 -10.08 -6.04
C PHE A 114 -19.41 -9.25 -4.87
N PHE A 115 -18.96 -8.00 -4.74
CA PHE A 115 -19.43 -7.12 -3.67
C PHE A 115 -20.92 -6.77 -3.80
N LEU A 116 -21.38 -6.44 -5.02
CA LEU A 116 -22.80 -6.22 -5.30
C LEU A 116 -23.64 -7.47 -5.06
N GLY A 117 -23.12 -8.65 -5.39
CA GLY A 117 -23.74 -9.93 -5.09
C GLY A 117 -23.92 -10.17 -3.59
N LEU A 118 -22.89 -9.88 -2.79
CA LEU A 118 -22.98 -9.93 -1.32
C LEU A 118 -24.01 -8.92 -0.77
N LEU A 119 -23.99 -7.68 -1.27
CA LEU A 119 -24.97 -6.67 -0.86
C LEU A 119 -26.41 -7.11 -1.19
N ALA A 120 -26.64 -7.65 -2.39
CA ALA A 120 -27.96 -8.14 -2.80
C ALA A 120 -28.41 -9.34 -1.94
N LEU A 121 -27.53 -10.32 -1.73
CA LEU A 121 -27.80 -11.51 -0.92
C LEU A 121 -28.17 -11.14 0.53
N TYR A 122 -27.48 -10.16 1.10
CA TYR A 122 -27.65 -9.74 2.49
C TYR A 122 -28.49 -8.48 2.67
N TRP A 123 -29.13 -7.98 1.61
CA TRP A 123 -29.87 -6.72 1.62
C TRP A 123 -30.90 -6.61 2.74
N LYS A 124 -31.65 -7.70 3.01
CA LYS A 124 -32.65 -7.71 4.10
C LYS A 124 -32.01 -7.52 5.49
N CYS A 125 -30.81 -8.06 5.71
CA CYS A 125 -30.09 -7.90 6.97
C CYS A 125 -29.53 -6.48 7.07
N ILE A 126 -28.90 -6.00 6.01
CA ILE A 126 -28.33 -4.64 5.91
C ILE A 126 -29.41 -3.59 6.13
N LYS A 127 -30.55 -3.70 5.43
CA LYS A 127 -31.67 -2.77 5.57
C LYS A 127 -32.23 -2.74 7.00
N ALA A 128 -32.19 -3.85 7.73
CA ALA A 128 -32.74 -3.91 9.07
C ALA A 128 -31.84 -3.21 10.11
N ASP A 129 -30.53 -3.14 9.85
CA ASP A 129 -29.52 -2.60 10.76
C ASP A 129 -28.70 -1.45 10.13
N TRP A 130 -29.28 -0.77 9.13
CA TRP A 130 -28.62 0.29 8.36
C TRP A 130 -28.11 1.43 9.25
N TRP A 131 -28.80 1.69 10.36
CA TRP A 131 -28.44 2.72 11.33
C TRP A 131 -27.09 2.43 12.01
N VAL A 132 -26.73 1.16 12.22
CA VAL A 132 -25.41 0.77 12.78
C VAL A 132 -24.30 1.06 11.78
N LEU A 133 -24.53 0.74 10.50
CA LEU A 133 -23.59 1.04 9.43
C LEU A 133 -23.42 2.55 9.26
N ALA A 134 -24.53 3.31 9.28
CA ALA A 134 -24.50 4.76 9.21
C ALA A 134 -23.76 5.37 10.42
N ALA A 135 -24.04 4.91 11.64
CA ALA A 135 -23.33 5.35 12.84
C ALA A 135 -21.83 5.04 12.77
N THR A 136 -21.47 3.83 12.32
CA THR A 136 -20.07 3.44 12.13
C THR A 136 -19.37 4.31 11.09
N ALA A 137 -20.04 4.59 9.97
CA ALA A 137 -19.51 5.44 8.90
C ALA A 137 -19.28 6.87 9.40
N VAL A 138 -20.26 7.46 10.08
CA VAL A 138 -20.15 8.81 10.64
C VAL A 138 -19.05 8.87 11.70
N LEU A 139 -19.06 7.96 12.68
CA LEU A 139 -18.04 7.94 13.75
C LEU A 139 -16.64 7.69 13.20
N GLY A 140 -16.49 6.78 12.24
CA GLY A 140 -15.22 6.51 11.56
C GLY A 140 -14.70 7.74 10.82
N ALA A 141 -15.54 8.43 10.05
CA ALA A 141 -15.18 9.67 9.38
C ALA A 141 -14.81 10.78 10.39
N VAL A 142 -15.54 10.89 11.51
CA VAL A 142 -15.23 11.85 12.57
C VAL A 142 -13.86 11.59 13.18
N ILE A 143 -13.55 10.32 13.49
CA ILE A 143 -12.23 9.92 13.99
C ILE A 143 -11.15 10.26 12.96
N PHE A 144 -11.40 9.99 11.67
CA PHE A 144 -10.43 10.19 10.61
C PHE A 144 -10.07 11.68 10.42
N TYR A 145 -11.09 12.54 10.27
CA TYR A 145 -10.91 13.94 9.90
C TYR A 145 -10.73 14.88 11.09
N TYR A 146 -11.42 14.64 12.20
CA TYR A 146 -11.57 15.65 13.26
C TYR A 146 -10.92 15.27 14.59
N LEU A 147 -10.64 13.99 14.85
CA LEU A 147 -9.98 13.60 16.09
C LEU A 147 -8.49 14.00 16.02
N PRO A 148 -7.98 14.92 16.85
CA PRO A 148 -6.58 15.26 16.86
C PRO A 148 -5.75 14.08 17.36
N GLU A 149 -4.54 13.89 16.82
CA GLU A 149 -3.61 12.91 17.36
C GLU A 149 -3.20 13.32 18.77
N SER A 150 -3.58 12.52 19.76
CA SER A 150 -3.34 12.77 21.17
C SER A 150 -2.67 11.57 21.81
N ARG A 151 -1.82 11.81 22.81
CA ARG A 151 -1.14 10.73 23.55
C ARG A 151 -2.13 9.78 24.27
N TRP A 152 -3.28 10.30 24.66
CA TRP A 152 -4.28 9.58 25.45
C TRP A 152 -5.22 8.75 24.57
N LEU A 153 -5.73 9.35 23.49
CA LEU A 153 -6.62 8.69 22.54
C LEU A 153 -6.10 8.89 21.10
N PRO A 154 -5.06 8.14 20.70
CA PRO A 154 -4.69 8.03 19.29
C PRO A 154 -5.88 7.53 18.47
N LYS A 155 -5.98 7.94 17.20
CA LYS A 155 -7.07 7.51 16.30
C LYS A 155 -7.21 5.99 16.25
N THR A 156 -6.09 5.28 16.36
CA THR A 156 -6.01 3.82 16.38
C THR A 156 -6.77 3.19 17.57
N ARG A 157 -6.66 3.78 18.76
CA ARG A 157 -7.40 3.33 19.95
C ARG A 157 -8.89 3.64 19.83
N ALA A 158 -9.25 4.80 19.25
CA ALA A 158 -10.65 5.13 19.00
C ALA A 158 -11.32 4.13 18.04
N ILE A 159 -10.60 3.69 16.99
CA ILE A 159 -11.07 2.62 16.10
C ILE A 159 -11.24 1.29 16.85
N LEU A 160 -10.32 0.94 17.75
CA LEU A 160 -10.45 -0.29 18.57
C LEU A 160 -11.68 -0.25 19.49
N VAL A 161 -12.00 0.92 20.07
CA VAL A 161 -13.23 1.09 20.85
C VAL A 161 -14.46 0.87 19.97
N LEU A 162 -14.47 1.41 18.74
CA LEU A 162 -15.57 1.22 17.80
C LEU A 162 -15.72 -0.26 17.39
N ILE A 163 -14.61 -0.97 17.19
CA ILE A 163 -14.61 -2.43 16.96
C ILE A 163 -15.20 -3.17 18.17
N GLY A 164 -14.83 -2.78 19.39
CA GLY A 164 -15.39 -3.36 20.62
C GLY A 164 -16.91 -3.14 20.74
N LEU A 165 -17.40 -1.95 20.42
CA LEU A 165 -18.84 -1.64 20.39
C LEU A 165 -19.58 -2.47 19.32
N LEU A 166 -18.98 -2.64 18.13
CA LEU A 166 -19.53 -3.52 17.09
C LEU A 166 -19.59 -4.97 17.55
N PHE A 167 -18.58 -5.45 18.27
CA PHE A 167 -18.59 -6.79 18.84
C PHE A 167 -19.69 -6.97 19.89
N LEU A 168 -19.90 -6.00 20.78
CA LEU A 168 -21.02 -6.02 21.73
C LEU A 168 -22.37 -6.01 21.03
N TYR A 169 -22.52 -5.19 19.98
CA TYR A 169 -23.71 -5.18 19.13
C TYR A 169 -23.95 -6.54 18.46
N MET A 170 -22.89 -7.17 17.93
CA MET A 170 -22.95 -8.50 17.32
C MET A 170 -23.46 -9.56 18.32
N LEU A 171 -23.01 -9.50 19.58
CA LEU A 171 -23.44 -10.41 20.64
C LEU A 171 -24.90 -10.17 21.07
N ALA A 172 -25.35 -8.91 21.08
CA ALA A 172 -26.70 -8.54 21.51
C ALA A 172 -27.78 -8.72 20.43
N SER A 173 -27.38 -8.75 19.16
CA SER A 173 -28.31 -8.83 18.02
C SER A 173 -28.58 -10.28 17.59
N ARG A 174 -29.58 -10.48 16.72
CA ARG A 174 -29.83 -11.81 16.15
C ARG A 174 -28.59 -12.26 15.37
N ARG A 175 -28.06 -13.44 15.73
CA ARG A 175 -26.77 -13.98 15.27
C ARG A 175 -26.44 -13.64 13.82
N ARG A 176 -27.30 -14.02 12.86
CA ARG A 176 -27.04 -13.77 11.42
C ARG A 176 -27.02 -12.30 11.02
N ARG A 177 -27.93 -11.47 11.56
CA ARG A 177 -28.01 -10.04 11.23
C ARG A 177 -26.83 -9.27 11.81
N GLY A 178 -26.54 -9.50 13.10
CA GLY A 178 -25.40 -8.93 13.79
C GLY A 178 -24.08 -9.20 13.10
N LEU A 179 -23.87 -10.46 12.68
CA LEU A 179 -22.67 -10.88 11.95
C LEU A 179 -22.50 -10.15 10.62
N VAL A 180 -23.56 -10.07 9.81
CA VAL A 180 -23.51 -9.38 8.51
C VAL A 180 -23.18 -7.90 8.69
N THR A 181 -23.89 -7.22 9.59
CA THR A 181 -23.68 -5.80 9.85
C THR A 181 -22.28 -5.52 10.38
N THR A 182 -21.80 -6.37 11.30
CA THR A 182 -20.44 -6.27 11.85
C THR A 182 -19.39 -6.51 10.78
N TYR A 183 -19.59 -7.48 9.88
CA TYR A 183 -18.68 -7.74 8.75
C TYR A 183 -18.49 -6.50 7.86
N PHE A 184 -19.58 -5.88 7.40
CA PHE A 184 -19.49 -4.67 6.56
C PHE A 184 -18.91 -3.47 7.32
N ALA A 185 -19.25 -3.33 8.61
CA ALA A 185 -18.69 -2.30 9.47
C ALA A 185 -17.16 -2.47 9.65
N LEU A 186 -16.69 -3.69 9.88
CA LEU A 186 -15.26 -4.00 10.00
C LEU A 186 -14.51 -3.80 8.69
N LEU A 187 -15.11 -4.12 7.54
CA LEU A 187 -14.53 -3.85 6.22
C LEU A 187 -14.28 -2.35 6.05
N TYR A 188 -15.28 -1.52 6.34
CA TYR A 188 -15.15 -0.06 6.31
C TYR A 188 -14.05 0.46 7.25
N LEU A 189 -14.02 0.00 8.50
CA LEU A 189 -13.00 0.42 9.47
C LEU A 189 -11.60 -0.05 9.09
N GLY A 190 -11.47 -1.21 8.41
CA GLY A 190 -10.20 -1.69 7.88
C GLY A 190 -9.64 -0.77 6.80
N VAL A 191 -10.49 -0.27 5.90
CA VAL A 191 -10.10 0.72 4.88
C VAL A 191 -9.67 2.03 5.55
N LEU A 192 -10.50 2.59 6.44
CA LEU A 192 -10.16 3.81 7.17
C LEU A 192 -8.85 3.70 7.94
N ARG A 193 -8.66 2.58 8.65
CA ARG A 193 -7.43 2.31 9.39
C ARG A 193 -6.24 2.31 8.45
N SER A 194 -6.33 1.67 7.29
CA SER A 194 -5.23 1.62 6.31
C SER A 194 -4.85 3.03 5.86
N LEU A 195 -5.84 3.86 5.53
CA LEU A 195 -5.65 5.26 5.13
C LEU A 195 -5.14 6.18 6.24
N LEU A 196 -5.14 5.76 7.51
CA LEU A 196 -4.52 6.55 8.59
C LEU A 196 -3.00 6.43 8.60
N TYR A 197 -2.45 5.33 8.11
CA TYR A 197 -1.00 5.07 8.14
C TYR A 197 -0.31 5.41 6.82
N VAL A 198 -1.08 5.53 5.74
CA VAL A 198 -0.57 5.76 4.40
C VAL A 198 -1.35 6.89 3.70
N PRO A 199 -0.68 7.73 2.90
CA PRO A 199 -1.33 8.88 2.28
C PRO A 199 -2.31 8.50 1.16
N ALA A 200 -2.12 7.36 0.50
CA ALA A 200 -2.93 6.91 -0.62
C ALA A 200 -2.94 5.39 -0.78
N LEU A 201 -3.93 4.84 -1.50
CA LEU A 201 -4.06 3.39 -1.71
C LEU A 201 -2.94 2.77 -2.57
N ASN A 202 -2.26 3.58 -3.39
CA ASN A 202 -1.12 3.18 -4.20
C ASN A 202 0.23 3.40 -3.50
N THR A 203 0.22 3.66 -2.18
CA THR A 203 1.47 3.82 -1.43
C THR A 203 2.19 2.48 -1.34
N VAL A 204 3.48 2.47 -1.70
CA VAL A 204 4.40 1.35 -1.46
C VAL A 204 5.28 1.69 -0.27
N LEU A 205 5.26 0.84 0.75
CA LEU A 205 6.04 0.97 1.97
C LEU A 205 7.37 0.25 1.82
N LEU A 206 8.47 0.93 2.17
CA LEU A 206 9.77 0.30 2.24
C LEU A 206 9.79 -0.77 3.35
N ARG A 207 10.31 -1.95 3.02
CA ARG A 207 10.48 -3.05 3.97
C ARG A 207 11.90 -3.04 4.54
N ILE A 208 12.01 -3.41 5.80
CA ILE A 208 13.30 -3.50 6.49
C ILE A 208 13.95 -4.84 6.12
N GLY A 209 15.29 -4.83 5.98
CA GLY A 209 16.10 -6.02 5.80
C GLY A 209 15.87 -7.07 6.90
N GLY A 210 15.86 -8.35 6.53
CA GLY A 210 15.62 -9.45 7.46
C GLY A 210 14.16 -9.66 7.87
N SER A 211 13.21 -8.92 7.27
CA SER A 211 11.78 -9.21 7.44
C SER A 211 11.31 -10.26 6.44
N ASP A 212 10.48 -11.20 6.88
CA ASP A 212 9.83 -12.19 6.02
C ASP A 212 9.08 -11.53 4.86
N PHE A 213 8.46 -10.38 5.12
CA PHE A 213 7.78 -9.58 4.10
C PHE A 213 8.73 -9.21 2.96
N LEU A 214 9.90 -8.63 3.24
CA LEU A 214 10.85 -8.26 2.18
C LEU A 214 11.24 -9.49 1.32
N THR A 215 11.46 -10.63 1.95
CA THR A 215 11.79 -11.88 1.25
C THR A 215 10.69 -12.29 0.27
N TYR A 216 9.43 -12.35 0.73
CA TYR A 216 8.32 -12.77 -0.13
C TYR A 216 7.96 -11.74 -1.21
N GLU A 217 8.12 -10.44 -0.93
CA GLU A 217 8.00 -9.38 -1.93
C GLU A 217 9.08 -9.55 -3.02
N SER A 218 10.30 -9.89 -2.63
CA SER A 218 11.42 -10.11 -3.57
C SER A 218 11.18 -11.33 -4.46
N PHE A 219 10.64 -12.42 -3.89
CA PHE A 219 10.26 -13.60 -4.66
C PHE A 219 9.11 -13.30 -5.63
N ALA A 220 8.07 -12.60 -5.16
CA ALA A 220 6.94 -12.20 -6.00
C ALA A 220 7.40 -11.34 -7.19
N ARG A 221 8.31 -10.40 -6.93
CA ARG A 221 8.92 -9.56 -7.96
C ARG A 221 9.77 -10.38 -8.94
N THR A 222 10.57 -11.31 -8.45
CA THR A 222 11.40 -12.19 -9.30
C THR A 222 10.54 -13.06 -10.21
N ILE A 223 9.42 -13.60 -9.70
CA ILE A 223 8.46 -14.36 -10.51
C ILE A 223 7.90 -13.48 -11.62
N LEU A 224 7.51 -12.23 -11.31
CA LEU A 224 6.98 -11.28 -12.29
C LEU A 224 8.01 -10.92 -13.37
N GLU A 225 9.27 -10.71 -13.00
CA GLU A 225 10.32 -10.27 -13.92
C GLU A 225 10.89 -11.41 -14.78
N THR A 226 11.03 -12.60 -14.21
CA THR A 226 11.68 -13.74 -14.89
C THR A 226 10.69 -14.75 -15.46
N GLY A 227 9.44 -14.75 -15.00
CA GLY A 227 8.45 -15.80 -15.28
C GLY A 227 8.73 -17.13 -14.59
N SER A 228 9.83 -17.27 -13.83
CA SER A 228 10.17 -18.49 -13.12
C SER A 228 9.39 -18.62 -11.82
N LEU A 229 8.69 -19.74 -11.64
CA LEU A 229 7.96 -20.06 -10.41
C LEU A 229 8.88 -20.36 -9.22
N GLU A 230 10.19 -20.52 -9.44
CA GLU A 230 11.15 -20.65 -8.34
C GLU A 230 11.35 -19.29 -7.65
N GLY A 231 11.26 -18.18 -8.38
CA GLY A 231 11.35 -16.85 -7.78
C GLY A 231 12.70 -16.56 -7.10
N GLY A 232 13.79 -17.18 -7.55
CA GLY A 232 15.14 -16.96 -7.01
C GLY A 232 15.61 -17.96 -5.95
N GLU A 233 14.78 -18.93 -5.56
CA GLU A 233 15.16 -20.01 -4.64
C GLU A 233 14.35 -21.29 -4.88
N ALA A 234 14.87 -22.44 -4.46
CA ALA A 234 14.14 -23.70 -4.46
C ALA A 234 12.75 -23.59 -3.78
N ILE A 235 11.76 -24.24 -4.39
CA ILE A 235 10.33 -24.10 -4.06
C ILE A 235 10.01 -24.48 -2.60
N PHE A 236 10.76 -25.41 -1.99
CA PHE A 236 10.44 -26.01 -0.69
C PHE A 236 11.25 -25.48 0.51
N TYR A 237 11.96 -24.35 0.38
CA TYR A 237 12.76 -23.81 1.48
C TYR A 237 11.95 -22.98 2.48
N TYR A 238 11.10 -22.06 1.98
CA TYR A 238 10.17 -21.23 2.76
C TYR A 238 8.74 -21.75 2.73
N GLN A 239 7.76 -20.97 3.19
CA GLN A 239 6.33 -21.26 2.98
C GLN A 239 6.05 -21.18 1.47
N PRO A 240 5.87 -22.32 0.78
CA PRO A 240 5.93 -22.37 -0.68
C PRO A 240 4.76 -21.61 -1.32
N LEU A 241 3.59 -21.62 -0.68
CA LEU A 241 2.38 -21.01 -1.22
C LEU A 241 2.42 -19.48 -1.19
N PHE A 242 3.10 -18.89 -0.20
CA PHE A 242 2.98 -17.45 0.06
C PHE A 242 3.61 -16.60 -1.04
N ARG A 243 4.73 -17.05 -1.64
CA ARG A 243 5.35 -16.34 -2.78
C ARG A 243 4.41 -16.20 -3.99
N TYR A 244 3.62 -17.25 -4.27
CA TYR A 244 2.64 -17.25 -5.36
C TYR A 244 1.42 -16.40 -5.01
N PHE A 245 0.97 -16.46 -3.75
CA PHE A 245 -0.11 -15.61 -3.28
C PHE A 245 0.26 -14.12 -3.38
N SER A 246 1.46 -13.73 -2.94
CA SER A 246 1.98 -12.38 -3.11
C SER A 246 2.03 -12.02 -4.58
N TYR A 247 2.68 -12.81 -5.44
CA TYR A 247 2.74 -12.56 -6.88
C TYR A 247 1.36 -12.30 -7.51
N VAL A 248 0.38 -13.19 -7.27
CA VAL A 248 -0.98 -13.03 -7.81
C VAL A 248 -1.66 -11.77 -7.28
N THR A 249 -1.45 -11.46 -5.99
CA THR A 249 -2.04 -10.26 -5.38
C THR A 249 -1.48 -8.99 -6.02
N HIS A 250 -0.16 -8.90 -6.20
CA HIS A 250 0.48 -7.78 -6.89
C HIS A 250 0.09 -7.70 -8.36
N PHE A 251 -0.07 -8.85 -9.01
CA PHE A 251 -0.50 -8.90 -10.41
C PHE A 251 -1.92 -8.35 -10.60
N ILE A 252 -2.83 -8.59 -9.64
CA ILE A 252 -4.23 -8.17 -9.71
C ILE A 252 -4.44 -6.75 -9.17
N LEU A 253 -3.87 -6.44 -8.01
CA LEU A 253 -4.13 -5.18 -7.28
C LEU A 253 -3.04 -4.13 -7.47
N GLY A 254 -1.92 -4.49 -8.10
CA GLY A 254 -0.72 -3.66 -8.19
C GLY A 254 0.09 -3.66 -6.88
N ASP A 255 1.05 -2.75 -6.81
CA ASP A 255 2.04 -2.69 -5.71
C ASP A 255 1.57 -1.91 -4.48
N GLY A 256 0.33 -1.40 -4.49
CA GLY A 256 -0.21 -0.61 -3.38
C GLY A 256 -0.45 -1.46 -2.13
N ASP A 257 0.44 -1.37 -1.15
CA ASP A 257 0.34 -2.08 0.13
C ASP A 257 -1.00 -1.94 0.86
N PRO A 258 -1.65 -0.75 0.87
CA PRO A 258 -2.95 -0.60 1.51
C PRO A 258 -4.02 -1.49 0.88
N LEU A 259 -3.99 -1.68 -0.45
CA LEU A 259 -4.94 -2.55 -1.14
C LEU A 259 -4.75 -4.01 -0.72
N ILE A 260 -3.49 -4.46 -0.65
CA ILE A 260 -3.13 -5.80 -0.19
C ILE A 260 -3.58 -6.02 1.26
N ALA A 261 -3.33 -5.04 2.13
CA ALA A 261 -3.77 -5.09 3.53
C ALA A 261 -5.30 -5.13 3.65
N ILE A 262 -6.02 -4.31 2.88
CA ILE A 262 -7.48 -4.30 2.85
C ILE A 262 -8.03 -5.64 2.35
N LEU A 263 -7.43 -6.22 1.31
CA LEU A 263 -7.80 -7.53 0.79
C LEU A 263 -7.61 -8.62 1.85
N ALA A 264 -6.44 -8.67 2.49
CA ALA A 264 -6.14 -9.64 3.54
C ALA A 264 -7.11 -9.52 4.73
N LEU A 265 -7.40 -8.29 5.17
CA LEU A 265 -8.40 -8.03 6.21
C LEU A 265 -9.81 -8.45 5.77
N THR A 266 -10.17 -8.23 4.52
CA THR A 266 -11.46 -8.64 3.97
C THR A 266 -11.60 -10.16 3.97
N PHE A 267 -10.59 -10.90 3.51
CA PHE A 267 -10.58 -12.36 3.56
C PHE A 267 -10.63 -12.90 4.99
N LEU A 268 -9.87 -12.32 5.91
CA LEU A 268 -9.90 -12.69 7.33
C LEU A 268 -11.30 -12.51 7.92
N ASN A 269 -11.88 -11.32 7.71
CA ASN A 269 -13.24 -11.01 8.17
C ASN A 269 -14.27 -11.93 7.53
N PHE A 270 -14.10 -12.28 6.26
CA PHE A 270 -14.99 -13.19 5.54
C PHE A 270 -14.90 -14.63 6.08
N GLY A 271 -13.70 -15.13 6.37
CA GLY A 271 -13.51 -16.44 6.99
C GLY A 271 -14.17 -16.54 8.37
N VAL A 272 -14.00 -15.50 9.20
CA VAL A 272 -14.70 -15.39 10.49
C VAL A 272 -16.22 -15.37 10.28
N PHE A 273 -16.70 -14.53 9.35
CA PHE A 273 -18.12 -14.46 9.01
C PHE A 273 -18.68 -15.84 8.63
N LEU A 274 -18.02 -16.58 7.73
CA LEU A 274 -18.43 -17.92 7.32
C LEU A 274 -18.51 -18.89 8.49
N MET A 275 -17.48 -18.91 9.35
CA MET A 275 -17.43 -19.78 10.54
C MET A 275 -18.64 -19.58 11.46
N PHE A 276 -19.11 -18.34 11.60
CA PHE A 276 -20.24 -18.02 12.47
C PHE A 276 -21.62 -18.11 11.79
N THR A 277 -21.68 -18.04 10.46
CA THR A 277 -22.95 -18.10 9.72
C THR A 277 -23.53 -19.50 9.52
N LYS A 278 -22.74 -20.58 9.71
CA LYS A 278 -23.17 -21.96 9.39
C LYS A 278 -23.96 -21.99 8.06
N LEU A 279 -23.29 -21.65 6.96
CA LEU A 279 -23.73 -22.10 5.65
C LEU A 279 -23.57 -23.63 5.58
#